data_AF-A0A8C3RW21-F1
#
_entry.id   AF-A0A8C3RW21-F1
#
_cell.length_a   1.000
_cell.length_b   1.000
_cell.length_c   1.000
_cell.angle_alpha   90.00
_cell.angle_beta   90.00
_cell.angle_gamma   90.00
#
_symmetry.space_group_name_H-M   'P 1'
#
loop_
_entity.id
_entity.type
_entity.pdbx_description
1 polymer ?
#
loop_
_entity_poly.entity_id
_entity_poly.type
_entity_poly.pdbx_seq_one_letter_code
_entity_poly.pdbx_strand_id
1 'polypeptide(L)'
;LQKGLTLMGTGNLVQPLDTFHCRVANQAVEQWKIQQGLDPSLEGYEYLRDLPDWSFVDRCPTPSRKGQIHRKQADEAFIRWVAMLSQGTDRGLQQLQGPTAQEVGDRGNQEAEPAAALHQWNPKSPQQQND
;
A
#
# COMPACT_ATOMS: atom_id res chain seq x y z
N LEU A 1 64.03 17.39 -1.34
CA LEU A 1 64.14 18.83 -1.66
C LEU A 1 62.73 19.41 -1.79
N GLN A 2 62.39 20.31 -0.88
CA GLN A 2 61.41 21.39 -1.01
C GLN A 2 61.80 22.23 -2.27
N LYS A 3 60.95 22.88 -3.08
CA LYS A 3 59.91 23.91 -2.80
C LYS A 3 59.12 24.22 -4.09
N GLY A 4 57.94 24.83 -3.93
CA GLY A 4 57.25 25.65 -4.93
C GLY A 4 55.84 25.13 -5.25
N LEU A 5 54.75 25.89 -5.23
CA LEU A 5 54.53 27.32 -5.09
C LEU A 5 53.03 27.44 -4.72
N THR A 6 52.70 28.06 -3.59
CA THR A 6 51.30 28.30 -3.20
C THR A 6 50.77 29.50 -3.98
N LEU A 7 49.83 29.26 -4.90
CA LEU A 7 49.00 30.30 -5.52
C LEU A 7 47.63 30.26 -4.84
N MET A 8 47.45 31.16 -3.86
CA MET A 8 46.13 31.52 -3.35
C MET A 8 45.43 32.33 -4.45
N GLY A 9 44.70 31.64 -5.32
CA GLY A 9 43.74 32.25 -6.23
C GLY A 9 42.36 32.21 -5.57
N THR A 10 41.87 33.35 -5.10
CA THR A 10 40.45 33.56 -4.82
C THR A 10 39.68 33.53 -6.15
N GLY A 11 39.46 32.31 -6.66
CA GLY A 11 38.60 32.06 -7.80
C GLY A 11 37.16 32.19 -7.37
N ASN A 12 36.50 33.27 -7.80
CA ASN A 12 35.05 33.39 -7.78
C ASN A 12 34.42 32.07 -8.26
N LEU A 13 33.56 31.49 -7.44
CA LEU A 13 32.72 30.36 -7.82
C LEU A 13 31.71 30.85 -8.86
N VAL A 14 32.14 30.97 -10.12
CA VAL A 14 31.23 31.08 -11.24
C VAL A 14 30.57 29.71 -11.37
N GLN A 15 29.40 29.56 -10.75
CA GLN A 15 28.55 28.41 -11.02
C GLN A 15 28.16 28.47 -12.50
N PRO A 16 28.48 27.44 -13.31
CA PRO A 16 28.12 27.44 -14.72
C PRO A 16 26.59 27.44 -14.85
N LEU A 17 26.08 28.44 -15.57
CA LEU A 17 24.66 28.69 -15.85
C LEU A 17 23.96 27.50 -16.54
N ASP A 18 24.72 26.56 -17.10
CA ASP A 18 24.23 25.32 -17.71
C ASP A 18 23.63 24.31 -16.72
N THR A 19 23.89 24.48 -15.41
CA THR A 19 23.36 23.55 -14.39
C THR A 19 21.88 23.77 -14.11
N PHE A 20 21.37 24.99 -14.34
CA PHE A 20 19.97 25.33 -14.07
C PHE A 20 19.02 24.82 -15.15
N HIS A 21 19.43 24.88 -16.42
CA HIS A 21 18.58 24.45 -17.54
C HIS A 21 18.31 22.94 -17.55
N CYS A 22 19.29 22.12 -17.16
CA CYS A 22 19.09 20.66 -17.04
C CYS A 22 18.17 20.29 -15.87
N ARG A 23 18.14 21.06 -14.77
CA ARG A 23 17.25 20.78 -13.64
C ARG A 23 15.78 20.96 -13.97
N VAL A 24 15.42 22.04 -14.66
CA VAL A 24 14.02 22.31 -15.03
C VAL A 24 13.52 21.28 -16.05
N ALA A 25 14.37 20.92 -17.02
CA ALA A 25 14.05 19.86 -17.98
C ALA A 25 13.88 18.49 -17.29
N ASN A 26 14.76 18.12 -16.37
CA ASN A 26 14.63 16.88 -15.59
C ASN A 26 13.38 16.86 -14.74
N GLN A 27 13.01 17.98 -14.09
CA GLN A 27 11.77 18.07 -13.32
C GLN A 27 10.52 17.88 -14.19
N ALA A 28 10.47 18.49 -15.38
CA ALA A 28 9.32 18.31 -16.27
C ALA A 28 9.15 16.84 -16.69
N VAL A 29 10.27 16.15 -16.95
CA VAL A 29 10.27 14.72 -17.29
C VAL A 29 9.87 13.86 -16.09
N GLU A 30 10.40 14.14 -14.90
CA GLU A 30 10.01 13.47 -13.65
C GLU A 30 8.50 13.58 -13.40
N GLN A 31 7.92 14.77 -13.57
CA GLN A 31 6.49 14.99 -13.41
C GLN A 31 5.67 14.22 -14.45
N TRP A 32 6.12 14.19 -15.71
CA TRP A 32 5.49 13.37 -16.73
C TRP A 32 5.57 11.88 -16.41
N LYS A 33 6.72 11.37 -15.94
CA LYS A 33 6.89 9.97 -15.51
C LYS A 33 5.92 9.60 -14.39
N ILE A 34 5.77 10.46 -13.38
CA ILE A 34 4.80 10.26 -12.29
C ILE A 34 3.37 10.17 -12.83
N GLN A 35 2.99 11.05 -13.76
CA GLN A 35 1.66 11.01 -14.40
C GLN A 35 1.42 9.72 -15.19
N GLN A 36 2.46 9.10 -15.73
CA GLN A 36 2.39 7.81 -16.41
C GLN A 36 2.50 6.60 -15.45
N GLY A 37 2.68 6.83 -14.14
CA GLY A 37 2.90 5.77 -13.15
C GLY A 37 4.30 5.14 -13.22
N LEU A 38 5.26 5.84 -13.82
CA LEU A 38 6.67 5.45 -13.92
C LEU A 38 7.50 6.05 -12.78
N ASP A 39 8.64 5.43 -12.46
CA ASP A 39 9.55 5.97 -11.44
C ASP A 39 10.18 7.27 -11.95
N PRO A 40 10.01 8.42 -11.27
CA PRO A 40 10.62 9.69 -11.68
C PRO A 40 12.14 9.62 -11.74
N SER A 41 12.79 8.76 -10.95
CA SER A 41 14.24 8.66 -10.94
C SER A 41 14.81 8.34 -12.33
N LEU A 42 15.88 9.06 -12.70
CA LEU A 42 16.67 8.78 -13.91
C LEU A 42 17.21 7.34 -13.93
N GLU A 43 17.52 6.80 -12.76
CA GLU A 43 18.02 5.43 -12.61
C GLU A 43 16.92 4.47 -12.16
N GLY A 44 15.65 4.89 -12.09
CA GLY A 44 14.56 4.29 -11.31
C GLY A 44 14.27 2.79 -11.44
N TYR A 45 13.28 2.33 -10.67
CA TYR A 45 12.69 0.99 -10.65
C TYR A 45 11.99 0.69 -11.98
N GLU A 46 12.79 0.47 -13.03
CA GLU A 46 12.28 0.22 -14.37
C GLU A 46 12.99 -1.00 -14.99
N TYR A 47 12.34 -1.57 -16.00
CA TYR A 47 12.78 -2.73 -16.78
C TYR A 47 14.27 -2.70 -17.17
N LEU A 48 14.83 -1.51 -17.44
CA LEU A 48 16.23 -1.31 -17.77
C LEU A 48 17.20 -1.65 -16.62
N ARG A 49 16.77 -1.55 -15.35
CA ARG A 49 17.62 -1.77 -14.18
C ARG A 49 17.72 -3.25 -13.77
N ASP A 50 16.70 -4.04 -14.09
CA ASP A 50 16.61 -5.46 -13.72
C ASP A 50 16.89 -6.41 -14.90
N LEU A 51 17.00 -5.87 -16.11
CA LEU A 51 17.55 -6.58 -17.26
C LEU A 51 19.08 -6.67 -17.14
N PRO A 52 19.70 -7.82 -17.44
CA PRO A 52 21.16 -7.91 -17.48
C PRO A 52 21.69 -7.15 -18.71
N ASP A 53 22.73 -6.33 -18.49
CA ASP A 53 23.38 -5.53 -19.55
C ASP A 53 24.01 -6.38 -20.68
N TRP A 54 24.20 -7.68 -20.45
CA TRP A 54 24.73 -8.65 -21.40
C TRP A 54 24.34 -10.07 -20.99
N SER A 55 24.32 -11.01 -21.94
CA SER A 55 24.10 -12.44 -21.69
C SER A 55 25.15 -13.30 -22.38
N PHE A 56 25.43 -14.49 -21.85
CA PHE A 56 26.30 -15.45 -22.52
C PHE A 56 25.69 -15.93 -23.84
N VAL A 57 26.53 -16.23 -24.83
CA VAL A 57 26.13 -16.79 -26.14
C VAL A 57 25.39 -18.12 -25.96
N ASP A 58 25.78 -18.88 -24.94
CA ASP A 58 25.21 -20.19 -24.59
C ASP A 58 23.84 -20.10 -23.89
N ARG A 59 23.24 -18.90 -23.82
CA ARG A 59 21.99 -18.59 -23.11
C ARG A 59 21.99 -18.93 -21.61
N CYS A 60 23.16 -19.19 -21.03
CA CYS A 60 23.30 -19.27 -19.58
C CYS A 60 22.89 -17.93 -18.95
N PRO A 61 22.05 -17.95 -17.89
CA PRO A 61 21.60 -16.74 -17.24
C PRO A 61 22.79 -15.98 -16.66
N THR A 62 22.84 -14.67 -16.91
CA THR A 62 23.87 -13.79 -16.37
C THR A 62 23.80 -13.81 -14.83
N PRO A 63 24.94 -13.91 -14.13
CA PRO A 63 24.96 -13.81 -12.67
C PRO A 63 24.24 -12.53 -12.21
N SER A 64 23.31 -12.68 -11.28
CA SER A 64 22.57 -11.53 -10.74
C SER A 64 23.52 -10.57 -10.03
N ARG A 65 23.39 -9.27 -10.35
CA ARG A 65 24.20 -8.23 -9.72
C ARG A 65 23.84 -8.11 -8.24
N LYS A 66 24.82 -7.84 -7.38
CA LYS A 66 24.59 -7.61 -5.94
C LYS A 66 23.45 -6.62 -5.69
N GLY A 67 23.41 -5.50 -6.41
CA GLY A 67 22.33 -4.51 -6.28
C GLY A 67 20.94 -5.08 -6.58
N GLN A 68 20.81 -5.96 -7.57
CA GLN A 68 19.54 -6.62 -7.91
C GLN A 68 19.08 -7.57 -6.80
N ILE A 69 20.02 -8.28 -6.16
CA ILE A 69 19.73 -9.17 -5.02
C ILE A 69 19.20 -8.35 -3.84
N HIS A 70 19.88 -7.26 -3.46
CA HIS A 70 19.47 -6.44 -2.32
C HIS A 70 18.10 -5.78 -2.56
N ARG A 71 17.84 -5.31 -3.78
CA ARG A 71 16.53 -4.74 -4.17
C ARG A 71 15.40 -5.76 -4.03
N LYS A 72 15.58 -6.97 -4.56
CA LYS A 72 14.59 -8.05 -4.41
C LYS A 72 14.32 -8.41 -2.95
N GLN A 73 15.36 -8.44 -2.12
CA GLN A 73 15.19 -8.70 -0.68
C GLN A 73 14.44 -7.57 0.03
N ALA A 74 14.71 -6.31 -0.34
CA ALA A 74 14.01 -5.16 0.20
C ALA A 74 12.52 -5.18 -0.19
N ASP A 75 12.20 -5.49 -1.45
CA ASP A 75 10.82 -5.62 -1.94
C ASP A 75 10.07 -6.73 -1.19
N GLU A 76 10.70 -7.89 -1.02
CA GLU A 76 10.09 -9.00 -0.31
C GLU A 76 9.84 -8.67 1.18
N ALA A 77 10.79 -7.98 1.83
CA ALA A 77 10.61 -7.49 3.19
C ALA A 77 9.44 -6.49 3.28
N PHE A 78 9.32 -5.60 2.31
CA PHE A 78 8.23 -4.64 2.23
C PHE A 78 6.87 -5.31 2.02
N ILE A 79 6.75 -6.24 1.07
CA ILE A 79 5.51 -6.99 0.82
C ILE A 79 5.08 -7.77 2.08
N ARG A 80 6.03 -8.42 2.76
CA ARG A 80 5.75 -9.11 4.04
C ARG A 80 5.23 -8.15 5.10
N TRP A 81 5.82 -6.96 5.20
CA TRP A 81 5.41 -5.95 6.16
C TRP A 81 4.00 -5.43 5.87
N VAL A 82 3.69 -5.11 4.62
CA VAL A 82 2.34 -4.69 4.20
C VAL A 82 1.30 -5.78 4.53
N ALA A 83 1.61 -7.04 4.22
CA ALA A 83 0.72 -8.16 4.53
C ALA A 83 0.49 -8.33 6.04
N MET A 84 1.54 -8.23 6.84
CA MET A 84 1.45 -8.29 8.31
C MET A 84 0.56 -7.16 8.86
N LEU A 85 0.73 -5.93 8.35
CA LEU A 85 -0.07 -4.78 8.77
C LEU A 85 -1.54 -4.96 8.41
N SER A 86 -1.85 -5.39 7.18
CA SER A 86 -3.24 -5.66 6.75
C SER A 86 -3.91 -6.66 7.69
N GLN A 87 -3.23 -7.78 8.00
CA GLN A 87 -3.77 -8.77 8.93
C GLN A 87 -3.97 -8.22 10.34
N GLY A 88 -3.09 -7.32 10.79
CA GLY A 88 -3.24 -6.62 12.07
C GLY A 88 -4.52 -5.77 12.10
N THR A 89 -4.75 -4.98 11.06
CA THR A 89 -5.94 -4.15 10.90
C THR A 89 -7.21 -5.00 10.80
N ASP A 90 -7.20 -6.06 9.99
CA ASP A 90 -8.35 -6.95 9.79
C ASP A 90 -8.77 -7.64 11.09
N ARG A 91 -7.80 -8.12 11.88
CA ARG A 91 -8.08 -8.69 13.21
C ARG A 91 -8.64 -7.67 14.18
N GLY A 92 -8.19 -6.41 14.11
CA GLY A 92 -8.74 -5.33 14.92
C GLY A 92 -10.20 -5.05 14.57
N LEU A 93 -10.53 -5.01 13.27
CA LEU A 93 -11.90 -4.83 12.79
C LEU A 93 -12.81 -6.00 13.20
N GLN A 94 -12.34 -7.25 13.09
CA GLN A 94 -13.11 -8.42 13.52
C GLN A 94 -13.45 -8.40 15.02
N GLN A 95 -12.53 -7.92 15.86
CA GLN A 95 -12.78 -7.77 17.29
C GLN A 95 -13.80 -6.67 17.60
N LEU A 96 -13.79 -5.58 16.82
CA LEU A 96 -14.78 -4.51 16.93
C LEU A 96 -16.16 -4.90 16.37
N GLN A 97 -16.21 -5.76 15.35
CA GLN A 97 -17.43 -6.26 14.72
C GLN A 97 -18.00 -7.53 15.38
N GLY A 98 -17.34 -8.07 16.41
CA GLY A 98 -17.89 -9.11 17.26
C GLY A 98 -19.26 -8.72 17.86
N PRO A 99 -19.95 -9.67 18.52
CA PRO A 99 -21.40 -9.94 18.64
C PRO A 99 -22.48 -9.11 17.90
N THR A 100 -22.23 -7.83 17.62
CA THR A 100 -23.07 -6.89 16.88
C THR A 100 -23.48 -7.37 15.49
N ALA A 101 -22.66 -8.16 14.78
CA ALA A 101 -23.03 -8.73 13.48
C ALA A 101 -23.92 -9.99 13.56
N GLN A 102 -23.78 -10.81 14.62
CA GLN A 102 -24.61 -12.01 14.85
C GLN A 102 -26.01 -11.63 15.37
N GLU A 103 -26.11 -10.63 16.25
CA GLU A 103 -27.39 -10.12 16.76
C GLU A 103 -28.27 -9.43 15.70
N VAL A 104 -27.71 -9.00 14.57
CA VAL A 104 -28.48 -8.40 13.47
C VAL A 104 -29.11 -9.48 12.58
N GLY A 105 -28.51 -10.68 12.51
CA GLY A 105 -29.11 -11.84 11.83
C GLY A 105 -30.19 -12.54 12.66
N ASP A 106 -30.00 -12.66 13.98
CA ASP A 106 -30.95 -13.38 14.85
C ASP A 106 -32.19 -12.56 15.25
N ARG A 107 -32.14 -11.22 15.22
CA ARG A 107 -33.34 -10.38 15.41
C ARG A 107 -34.29 -10.42 14.22
N GLY A 108 -33.76 -10.54 13.00
CA GLY A 108 -34.57 -10.67 11.78
C GLY A 108 -35.35 -11.99 11.67
N ASN A 109 -34.97 -13.01 12.45
CA ASN A 109 -35.61 -14.33 12.45
C ASN A 109 -36.54 -14.56 13.65
N GLN A 110 -36.43 -13.74 14.72
CA GLN A 110 -37.33 -13.78 15.88
C GLN A 110 -38.54 -12.82 15.73
N GLU A 111 -38.47 -11.86 14.80
CA GLU A 111 -39.59 -10.96 14.45
C GLU A 111 -40.49 -11.54 13.35
N ALA A 112 -40.44 -12.86 13.16
CA ALA A 112 -41.32 -13.61 12.27
C ALA A 112 -42.01 -14.76 13.04
N GLU A 113 -42.77 -14.44 14.08
CA GLU A 113 -43.85 -15.31 14.57
C GLU A 113 -45.21 -14.73 14.14
N PRO A 114 -46.16 -15.60 13.76
CA PRO A 114 -47.07 -15.40 12.65
C PRO A 114 -48.33 -14.66 13.10
N ALA A 115 -48.95 -13.96 12.15
CA ALA A 115 -50.31 -13.43 12.25
C ALA A 115 -51.40 -14.49 12.58
N ALA A 116 -51.03 -15.76 12.80
CA ALA A 116 -51.93 -16.84 13.21
C ALA A 116 -52.32 -16.80 14.71
N ALA A 117 -51.59 -16.08 15.57
CA ALA A 117 -51.87 -16.03 17.01
C ALA A 117 -53.02 -15.08 17.41
N LEU A 118 -53.52 -14.22 16.51
CA LEU A 118 -54.56 -13.24 16.82
C LEU A 118 -56.00 -13.80 16.83
N HIS A 119 -56.21 -15.09 16.53
CA HIS A 119 -57.54 -15.69 16.48
C HIS A 119 -58.02 -16.36 17.78
N GLN A 120 -57.27 -16.26 18.88
CA GLN A 120 -57.64 -16.91 20.15
C GLN A 120 -57.83 -15.89 21.28
N TRP A 121 -58.86 -15.06 21.16
CA TRP A 121 -59.41 -14.33 22.31
C TRP A 121 -60.86 -14.76 22.54
N ASN A 122 -61.11 -15.45 23.65
CA ASN A 122 -62.45 -15.84 24.10
C ASN A 122 -62.66 -15.36 25.54
N PRO A 123 -63.47 -14.31 25.77
CA PRO A 123 -63.81 -13.87 27.11
C PRO A 123 -64.96 -14.72 27.66
N LYS A 124 -64.64 -15.73 28.48
CA LYS A 124 -65.66 -16.41 29.29
C LYS A 124 -65.97 -15.56 30.52
N SER A 125 -67.11 -14.87 30.50
CA SER A 125 -67.63 -14.07 31.61
C SER A 125 -67.97 -14.96 32.82
N PRO A 126 -67.52 -14.64 34.04
CA PRO A 126 -68.15 -15.14 35.25
C PRO A 126 -69.17 -14.12 35.78
N GLN A 127 -70.17 -14.62 36.52
CA GLN A 127 -71.07 -13.93 37.46
C GLN A 127 -72.53 -13.88 37.01
N GLN A 128 -73.31 -14.88 37.44
CA GLN A 128 -74.71 -14.73 37.84
C GLN A 128 -75.03 -15.88 38.79
N GLN A 129 -74.85 -15.65 40.09
CA GLN A 129 -75.58 -16.38 41.13
C GLN A 129 -75.55 -15.55 42.41
N ASN A 130 -76.60 -14.76 42.61
CA ASN A 130 -77.20 -14.51 43.93
C ASN A 130 -78.60 -13.93 43.75
N ASP A 131 -79.49 -14.45 44.60
CA ASP A 131 -80.89 -14.15 44.89
C ASP A 131 -81.97 -14.62 43.90
#